data_AF-A0AAV5B332-F1
#
_entry.id   AF-A0AAV5B332-F1
#
_cell.length_a   1.000
_cell.length_b   1.000
_cell.length_c   1.000
_cell.angle_alpha   90.00
_cell.angle_beta   90.00
_cell.angle_gamma   90.00
#
_symmetry.space_group_name_H-M   'P 1'
#
loop_
_entity.id
_entity.type
_entity.pdbx_description
1 polymer ?
#
loop_
_entity_poly.entity_id
_entity_poly.type
_entity_poly.pdbx_seq_one_letter_code
_entity_poly.pdbx_strand_id
1 'polypeptide(L)'
;MDLTRYELMCTGPDGATDACRLAGCELDMAVSDDPDDNDFTLSCPASGFVPEVGAVVYVEGTEIGGVVEGRGADSAAASVDVVGRTWSGLLDARVLRPPAGQDYLAYSGDARAVVRQVLSACGLEGWFCSAPGNCGTAVSGRFDRYCTAWSGLRKELRRAGLRLSASWDGSRWVLDAVARRTVEVDASEARVTSDAGLMAYNHLVCAGEGELKDRVVVDLYADASGKVSATQTLKGRLERAALYDRSSSGREELVKDGTEKLQELQATPTLSVDLSGLSLSAEVGDMVAVTDDEGGTEVTAEVTRTVAKVTDGALRVSVEGGDTRQTRSLTGSSEPETARVLPVPSGGTGGSTRLQALDNLAYLGTNPTEAATDTMAFWRDKGTGYAFYSLTGRLQGQPSQWGFLVSRAQGSEIHQEFWSQAGTLAHYHRKANASTTTMPGWVMAYDRNTLTGASGLIHDAFDGNLTSGTLCFPVFTPGWADGGYMNDSQLRGYLGVAATGWHAVTNGGWTVRYRKFGPMVTVTVTSANIAAGTWARCGWGLPAGHRPPADIVGAAYGPDAAGNNVCRYTVGADGRLTAHRYGSGTTHVQWTVTFMVA
;
A
#
# COMPACT_ATOMS: atom_id res chain seq x y z
N MET A 1 6.21 -27.36 -8.76
CA MET A 1 6.36 -26.33 -7.72
C MET A 1 5.57 -26.82 -6.53
N ASP A 2 6.26 -27.23 -5.46
CA ASP A 2 5.60 -27.57 -4.20
C ASP A 2 4.85 -26.32 -3.73
N LEU A 3 3.52 -26.36 -3.82
CA LEU A 3 2.66 -25.41 -3.12
C LEU A 3 2.63 -25.89 -1.68
N THR A 4 3.56 -25.41 -0.85
CA THR A 4 3.53 -25.65 0.60
C THR A 4 2.18 -25.21 1.12
N ARG A 5 1.36 -26.17 1.55
CA ARG A 5 0.02 -25.92 2.08
C ARG A 5 0.11 -25.73 3.59
N TYR A 6 -0.32 -24.58 4.08
CA TYR A 6 -0.33 -24.25 5.51
C TYR A 6 -1.60 -24.79 6.14
N GLU A 7 -1.56 -26.04 6.62
CA GLU A 7 -2.75 -26.67 7.20
C GLU A 7 -2.99 -26.17 8.62
N LEU A 8 -4.13 -25.49 8.83
CA LEU A 8 -4.57 -25.07 10.16
C LEU A 8 -5.04 -26.29 10.96
N MET A 9 -4.43 -26.47 12.12
CA MET A 9 -4.68 -27.53 13.08
C MET A 9 -5.12 -26.94 14.41
N CYS A 10 -5.76 -27.77 15.23
CA CYS A 10 -6.23 -27.37 16.56
C CYS A 10 -6.02 -28.50 17.57
N THR A 11 -5.64 -28.13 18.80
CA THR A 11 -5.70 -29.03 19.96
C THR A 11 -7.09 -29.02 20.60
N GLY A 12 -7.31 -29.90 21.58
CA GLY A 12 -8.41 -29.76 22.54
C GLY A 12 -8.19 -28.59 23.50
N PRO A 13 -9.18 -28.28 24.35
CA PRO A 13 -9.10 -27.18 25.34
C PRO A 13 -8.05 -27.40 26.43
N ASP A 14 -7.47 -28.60 26.52
CA ASP A 14 -6.30 -28.89 27.37
C ASP A 14 -5.00 -28.28 26.82
N GLY A 15 -5.01 -27.79 25.57
CA GLY A 15 -3.87 -27.19 24.90
C GLY A 15 -2.78 -28.19 24.47
N ALA A 16 -3.03 -29.50 24.60
CA ALA A 16 -2.00 -30.52 24.47
C ALA A 16 -2.40 -31.72 23.59
N THR A 17 -3.70 -32.05 23.52
CA THR A 17 -4.16 -33.19 22.71
C THR A 17 -4.60 -32.71 21.34
N ASP A 18 -4.01 -33.24 20.25
CA ASP A 18 -4.48 -32.95 18.89
C ASP A 18 -5.98 -33.26 18.75
N ALA A 19 -6.76 -32.29 18.28
CA ALA A 19 -8.19 -32.45 18.08
C ALA A 19 -8.52 -32.73 16.62
N CYS A 20 -8.28 -31.76 15.73
CA CYS A 20 -8.63 -31.89 14.33
C CYS A 20 -7.98 -30.84 13.43
N ARG A 21 -8.09 -31.08 12.14
CA ARG A 21 -7.85 -30.07 11.09
C ARG A 21 -9.01 -29.07 11.02
N LEU A 22 -8.68 -27.78 10.94
CA LEU A 22 -9.64 -26.68 10.82
C LEU A 22 -9.97 -26.40 9.35
N ALA A 23 -10.81 -27.26 8.74
CA ALA A 23 -11.18 -27.13 7.34
C ALA A 23 -12.12 -25.93 7.09
N GLY A 24 -11.79 -25.13 6.06
CA GLY A 24 -12.57 -23.94 5.67
C GLY A 24 -12.51 -22.80 6.66
N CYS A 25 -11.61 -22.86 7.65
CA CYS A 25 -11.38 -21.76 8.57
C CYS A 25 -10.36 -20.78 7.99
N GLU A 26 -10.52 -19.50 8.34
CA GLU A 26 -9.62 -18.43 7.94
C GLU A 26 -8.97 -17.84 9.19
N LEU A 27 -7.64 -17.83 9.23
CA LEU A 27 -6.87 -17.24 10.33
C LEU A 27 -6.35 -15.87 9.89
N ASP A 28 -6.50 -14.86 10.74
CA ASP A 28 -5.83 -13.56 10.66
C ASP A 28 -5.12 -13.33 12.00
N MET A 29 -3.79 -13.25 11.98
CA MET A 29 -2.99 -13.07 13.18
C MET A 29 -1.92 -12.01 13.00
N ALA A 30 -1.55 -11.34 14.09
CA ALA A 30 -0.49 -10.37 14.11
C ALA A 30 0.54 -10.68 15.21
N VAL A 31 1.80 -10.46 14.86
CA VAL A 31 2.95 -10.45 15.77
C VAL A 31 3.61 -9.08 15.58
N SER A 32 3.78 -8.31 16.66
CA SER A 32 4.30 -6.95 16.56
C SER A 32 4.98 -6.43 17.84
N ASP A 33 5.61 -5.26 17.72
CA ASP A 33 6.09 -4.45 18.85
C ASP A 33 4.96 -3.76 19.62
N ASP A 34 3.76 -3.66 19.04
CA ASP A 34 2.60 -3.07 19.69
C ASP A 34 1.91 -4.15 20.56
N PRO A 35 1.91 -4.01 21.90
CA PRO A 35 1.35 -5.03 22.79
C PRO A 35 -0.16 -5.25 22.58
N ASP A 36 -0.86 -4.30 21.97
CA ASP A 36 -2.30 -4.40 21.70
C ASP A 36 -2.61 -5.16 20.39
N ASP A 37 -1.60 -5.57 19.64
CA ASP A 37 -1.72 -6.15 18.29
C ASP A 37 -1.18 -7.59 18.21
N ASN A 38 -0.77 -8.18 19.34
CA ASN A 38 -0.28 -9.55 19.43
C ASN A 38 -1.41 -10.58 19.60
N ASP A 39 -2.38 -10.57 18.69
CA ASP A 39 -3.59 -11.40 18.74
C ASP A 39 -3.92 -12.10 17.40
N PHE A 40 -4.96 -12.93 17.44
CA PHE A 40 -5.52 -13.52 16.24
C PHE A 40 -7.05 -13.60 16.29
N THR A 41 -7.64 -13.59 15.10
CA THR A 41 -9.02 -13.97 14.83
C THR A 41 -9.05 -15.17 13.90
N LEU A 42 -9.82 -16.20 14.27
CA LEU A 42 -10.09 -17.38 13.46
C LEU A 42 -11.58 -17.40 13.10
N SER A 43 -11.89 -17.19 11.83
CA SER A 43 -13.25 -17.29 11.30
C SER A 43 -13.54 -18.73 10.90
N CYS A 44 -14.48 -19.37 11.61
CA CYS A 44 -14.88 -20.74 11.38
C CYS A 44 -16.23 -20.81 10.62
N PRO A 45 -16.43 -21.73 9.67
CA PRO A 45 -17.75 -21.96 9.08
C PRO A 45 -18.78 -22.36 10.14
N ALA A 46 -20.04 -21.90 10.04
CA ALA A 46 -21.07 -22.22 11.03
C ALA A 46 -21.37 -23.74 11.17
N SER A 47 -21.11 -24.53 10.13
CA SER A 47 -21.22 -25.99 10.15
C SER A 47 -19.91 -26.71 10.50
N GLY A 48 -18.82 -25.97 10.71
CA GLY A 48 -17.48 -26.49 10.98
C GLY A 48 -17.21 -26.71 12.47
N PHE A 49 -16.06 -27.30 12.77
CA PHE A 49 -15.55 -27.38 14.13
C PHE A 49 -15.10 -25.99 14.59
N VAL A 50 -15.50 -25.59 15.80
CA VAL A 50 -15.14 -24.31 16.41
C VAL A 50 -14.28 -24.59 17.65
N PRO A 51 -13.01 -24.17 17.66
CA PRO A 51 -12.14 -24.32 18.83
C PRO A 51 -12.72 -23.74 20.11
N GLU A 52 -12.49 -24.43 21.24
CA GLU A 52 -12.89 -23.97 22.57
C GLU A 52 -11.78 -23.15 23.24
N VAL A 53 -12.15 -22.36 24.25
CA VAL A 53 -11.19 -21.61 25.09
C VAL A 53 -10.19 -22.59 25.70
N GLY A 54 -8.90 -22.26 25.58
CA GLY A 54 -7.77 -23.11 25.98
C GLY A 54 -7.18 -23.95 24.85
N ALA A 55 -7.87 -24.09 23.72
CA ALA A 55 -7.31 -24.77 22.55
C ALA A 55 -6.19 -23.94 21.90
N VAL A 56 -5.24 -24.63 21.29
CA VAL A 56 -4.17 -24.02 20.48
C VAL A 56 -4.53 -24.19 19.01
N VAL A 57 -4.58 -23.09 18.28
CA VAL A 57 -4.62 -23.07 16.81
C VAL A 57 -3.19 -22.95 16.32
N TYR A 58 -2.77 -23.79 15.38
CA TYR A 58 -1.38 -23.79 14.91
C TYR A 58 -1.24 -24.28 13.46
N VAL A 59 -0.11 -23.92 12.85
CA VAL A 59 0.43 -24.60 11.67
C VAL A 59 1.78 -25.21 12.04
N GLU A 60 1.88 -26.53 11.89
CA GLU A 60 3.03 -27.34 12.34
C GLU A 60 4.37 -26.79 11.82
N GLY A 61 5.35 -26.67 12.72
CA GLY A 61 6.70 -26.22 12.36
C GLY A 61 6.82 -24.73 12.00
N THR A 62 5.78 -23.93 12.20
CA THR A 62 5.79 -22.48 11.92
C THR A 62 5.45 -21.66 13.16
N GLU A 63 5.62 -20.33 13.08
CA GLU A 63 5.18 -19.37 14.11
C GLU A 63 3.66 -19.09 14.08
N ILE A 64 2.94 -19.65 13.11
CA ILE A 64 1.54 -19.33 12.86
C ILE A 64 0.66 -20.05 13.87
N GLY A 65 -0.02 -19.28 14.71
CA GLY A 65 -0.95 -19.80 15.70
C GLY A 65 -1.00 -19.01 17.00
N GLY A 66 -1.76 -19.56 17.94
CA GLY A 66 -2.01 -18.95 19.24
C GLY A 66 -2.97 -19.76 20.10
N VAL A 67 -3.21 -19.28 21.31
CA VAL A 67 -4.16 -19.87 22.27
C VAL A 67 -5.49 -19.15 22.18
N VAL A 68 -6.57 -19.91 22.03
CA VAL A 68 -7.95 -19.42 22.03
C VAL A 68 -8.34 -18.94 23.42
N GLU A 69 -8.78 -17.69 23.52
CA GLU A 69 -9.17 -17.06 24.79
C GLU A 69 -10.64 -16.62 24.83
N GLY A 70 -11.31 -16.54 23.67
CA GLY A 70 -12.69 -16.11 23.62
C GLY A 70 -13.37 -16.34 22.28
N ARG A 71 -14.61 -15.86 22.18
CA ARG A 71 -15.39 -15.84 20.94
C ARG A 71 -15.61 -14.39 20.51
N GLY A 72 -15.44 -14.13 19.22
CA GLY A 72 -15.86 -12.88 18.59
C GLY A 72 -17.38 -12.78 18.56
N ALA A 73 -17.91 -11.56 18.63
CA ALA A 73 -19.34 -11.31 18.62
C ALA A 73 -19.75 -10.69 17.28
N ASP A 74 -20.29 -11.50 16.37
CA ASP A 74 -21.06 -11.00 15.22
C ASP A 74 -22.37 -11.77 15.08
N SER A 75 -23.48 -11.13 15.45
CA SER A 75 -24.82 -11.72 15.40
C SER A 75 -25.42 -11.83 13.99
N ALA A 76 -24.73 -11.30 12.96
CA ALA A 76 -25.20 -11.28 11.57
C ALA A 76 -24.34 -12.11 10.60
N ALA A 77 -23.18 -12.61 11.03
CA ALA A 77 -22.27 -13.39 10.20
C ALA A 77 -22.74 -14.86 10.02
N ALA A 78 -22.44 -15.44 8.85
CA ALA A 78 -22.62 -16.87 8.56
C ALA A 78 -21.43 -17.74 9.05
N SER A 79 -20.49 -17.13 9.78
CA SER A 79 -19.29 -17.72 10.39
C SER A 79 -19.28 -17.47 11.90
N VAL A 80 -18.50 -18.28 12.62
CA VAL A 80 -18.25 -18.12 14.06
C VAL A 80 -16.81 -17.68 14.24
N ASP A 81 -16.61 -16.49 14.76
CA ASP A 81 -15.27 -15.97 15.04
C ASP A 81 -14.78 -16.40 16.42
N VAL A 82 -13.54 -16.84 16.46
CA VAL A 82 -12.79 -17.20 17.67
C VAL A 82 -11.63 -16.23 17.80
N VAL A 83 -11.37 -15.74 19.01
CA VAL A 83 -10.29 -14.79 19.27
C VAL A 83 -9.31 -15.36 20.29
N GLY A 84 -8.05 -14.98 20.17
CA GLY A 84 -7.01 -15.44 21.06
C GLY A 84 -5.72 -14.66 20.93
N ARG A 85 -4.73 -15.02 21.75
CA ARG A 85 -3.40 -14.42 21.71
C ARG A 85 -2.44 -15.29 20.92
N THR A 86 -1.60 -14.64 20.12
CA THR A 86 -0.47 -15.32 19.47
C THR A 86 0.58 -15.72 20.51
N TRP A 87 1.59 -16.48 20.09
CA TRP A 87 2.70 -16.84 20.96
C TRP A 87 3.45 -15.61 21.52
N SER A 88 3.58 -14.53 20.74
CA SER A 88 4.13 -13.26 21.23
C SER A 88 3.18 -12.59 22.23
N GLY A 89 1.86 -12.64 21.99
CA GLY A 89 0.85 -12.11 22.90
C GLY A 89 0.85 -12.80 24.26
N LEU A 90 1.10 -14.11 24.30
CA LEU A 90 1.26 -14.87 25.54
C LEU A 90 2.52 -14.45 26.32
N LEU A 91 3.61 -14.12 25.62
CA LEU A 91 4.82 -13.56 26.23
C LEU A 91 4.61 -12.11 26.71
N ASP A 92 3.85 -11.31 25.95
CA ASP A 92 3.50 -9.94 26.34
C ASP A 92 2.58 -9.89 27.56
N ALA A 93 1.69 -10.87 27.70
CA ALA A 93 0.85 -11.04 28.87
C ALA A 93 1.60 -11.48 30.14
N ARG A 94 2.95 -11.48 30.14
CA ARG A 94 3.79 -11.81 31.30
C ARG A 94 4.81 -10.73 31.58
N VAL A 95 4.67 -10.09 32.74
CA VAL A 95 5.62 -9.10 33.24
C VAL A 95 6.82 -9.78 33.90
N LEU A 96 8.03 -9.40 33.50
CA LEU A 96 9.27 -9.83 34.16
C LEU A 96 9.43 -9.14 35.50
N ARG A 97 9.64 -9.95 36.53
CA ARG A 97 9.83 -9.49 37.91
C ARG A 97 11.22 -9.88 38.40
N PRO A 98 11.95 -8.96 39.04
CA PRO A 98 13.15 -9.31 39.80
C PRO A 98 12.84 -10.39 40.85
N PRO A 99 13.81 -11.26 41.18
CA PRO A 99 13.70 -12.15 42.33
C PRO A 99 13.41 -11.37 43.61
N ALA A 100 12.74 -12.01 44.58
CA ALA A 100 12.42 -11.38 45.86
C ALA A 100 13.69 -10.82 46.53
N GLY A 101 13.66 -9.52 46.85
CA GLY A 101 14.80 -8.82 47.47
C GLY A 101 15.87 -8.31 46.50
N GLN A 102 15.68 -8.45 45.18
CA GLN A 102 16.55 -7.86 44.16
C GLN A 102 15.86 -6.71 43.42
N ASP A 103 16.65 -5.72 43.00
CA ASP A 103 16.13 -4.55 42.28
C ASP A 103 15.86 -4.83 40.79
N TYR A 104 16.61 -5.78 40.20
CA TYR A 104 16.56 -6.10 38.78
C TYR A 104 16.62 -7.61 38.53
N LEU A 105 16.03 -8.05 37.40
CA LEU A 105 16.27 -9.38 36.87
C LEU A 105 17.54 -9.34 36.00
N ALA A 106 18.66 -9.77 36.58
CA ALA A 106 19.92 -9.90 35.86
C ALA A 106 19.98 -11.21 35.06
N TYR A 107 20.69 -11.18 33.94
CA TYR A 107 20.92 -12.34 33.10
C TYR A 107 22.37 -12.36 32.61
N SER A 108 22.92 -13.55 32.42
CA SER A 108 24.24 -13.77 31.82
C SER A 108 24.36 -15.19 31.32
N GLY A 109 24.77 -15.37 30.07
CA GLY A 109 24.95 -16.68 29.46
C GLY A 109 24.70 -16.68 27.96
N ASP A 110 24.59 -17.87 27.37
CA ASP A 110 24.16 -18.02 25.99
C ASP A 110 22.72 -17.49 25.80
N ALA A 111 22.41 -16.89 24.66
CA ALA A 111 21.10 -16.27 24.43
C ALA A 111 19.94 -17.27 24.56
N ARG A 112 20.11 -18.54 24.13
CA ARG A 112 19.08 -19.60 24.35
C ARG A 112 18.92 -19.91 25.84
N ALA A 113 20.01 -19.89 26.61
CA ALA A 113 19.95 -20.08 28.05
C ALA A 113 19.19 -18.93 28.73
N VAL A 114 19.35 -17.69 28.25
CA VAL A 114 18.59 -16.54 28.75
C VAL A 114 17.10 -16.64 28.41
N VAL A 115 16.75 -17.07 27.19
CA VAL A 115 15.34 -17.36 26.83
C VAL A 115 14.76 -18.39 27.81
N ARG A 116 15.47 -19.49 28.08
CA ARG A 116 15.05 -20.51 29.04
C ARG A 116 14.88 -19.97 30.46
N GLN A 117 15.80 -19.12 30.91
CA GLN A 117 15.72 -18.46 32.22
C GLN A 117 14.46 -17.61 32.33
N VAL A 118 14.13 -16.84 31.28
CA VAL A 118 12.92 -16.00 31.24
C VAL A 118 11.65 -16.86 31.27
N LEU A 119 11.58 -17.93 30.48
CA LEU A 119 10.42 -18.83 30.48
C LEU A 119 10.17 -19.45 31.87
N SER A 120 11.24 -19.88 32.55
CA SER A 120 11.16 -20.42 33.91
C SER A 120 10.75 -19.36 34.93
N ALA A 121 11.32 -18.15 34.86
CA ALA A 121 10.98 -17.04 35.74
C ALA A 121 9.51 -16.60 35.62
N CYS A 122 8.91 -16.73 34.44
CA CYS A 122 7.51 -16.41 34.17
C CYS A 122 6.53 -17.58 34.36
N GLY A 123 7.02 -18.79 34.65
CA GLY A 123 6.18 -19.99 34.72
C GLY A 123 5.49 -20.33 33.39
N LEU A 124 6.16 -20.06 32.27
CA LEU A 124 5.62 -20.23 30.91
C LEU A 124 5.93 -21.59 30.28
N GLU A 125 6.60 -22.49 31.00
CA GLU A 125 7.11 -23.77 30.49
C GLU A 125 6.03 -24.76 30.04
N GLY A 126 4.77 -24.51 30.43
CA GLY A 126 3.61 -25.27 29.96
C GLY A 126 3.27 -24.99 28.49
N TRP A 127 3.50 -23.76 28.02
CA TRP A 127 3.21 -23.34 26.65
C TRP A 127 4.46 -23.24 25.77
N PHE A 128 5.61 -23.05 26.39
CA PHE A 128 6.86 -22.74 25.70
C PHE A 128 7.99 -23.66 26.13
N CYS A 129 8.92 -23.91 25.22
CA CYS A 129 10.25 -24.37 25.56
C CYS A 129 11.29 -23.57 24.76
N SER A 130 12.54 -23.54 25.21
CA SER A 130 13.62 -22.94 24.42
C SER A 130 14.28 -24.00 23.55
N ALA A 131 14.70 -23.62 22.35
CA ALA A 131 15.50 -24.47 21.46
C ALA A 131 16.68 -25.13 22.22
N PRO A 132 16.97 -26.41 21.93
CA PRO A 132 17.98 -27.16 22.66
C PRO A 132 19.39 -26.61 22.39
N GLY A 133 20.28 -26.82 23.36
CA GLY A 133 21.69 -26.42 23.26
C GLY A 133 21.91 -24.91 23.35
N ASN A 134 23.05 -24.47 22.82
CA ASN A 134 23.51 -23.08 22.80
C ASN A 134 23.42 -22.53 21.37
N CYS A 135 23.12 -21.23 21.20
CA CYS A 135 23.19 -20.57 19.88
C CYS A 135 24.58 -20.00 19.57
N GLY A 136 25.48 -19.95 20.56
CA GLY A 136 26.86 -19.48 20.39
C GLY A 136 27.07 -18.00 20.69
N THR A 137 26.01 -17.28 21.08
CA THR A 137 26.07 -15.84 21.38
C THR A 137 25.86 -15.62 22.86
N ALA A 138 26.90 -15.15 23.55
CA ALA A 138 26.82 -14.79 24.96
C ALA A 138 26.24 -13.38 25.12
N VAL A 139 25.26 -13.24 26.01
CA VAL A 139 24.62 -11.97 26.37
C VAL A 139 24.66 -11.81 27.89
N SER A 140 24.74 -10.58 28.36
CA SER A 140 24.70 -10.26 29.78
C SER A 140 24.14 -8.86 30.02
N GLY A 141 23.35 -8.71 31.08
CA GLY A 141 22.76 -7.44 31.42
C GLY A 141 21.67 -7.57 32.46
N ARG A 142 20.74 -6.62 32.43
CA ARG A 142 19.54 -6.59 33.26
C ARG A 142 18.35 -6.20 32.40
N PHE A 143 17.21 -6.82 32.65
CA PHE A 143 15.96 -6.38 32.03
C PHE A 143 15.49 -5.07 32.65
N ASP A 144 14.82 -4.24 31.85
CA ASP A 144 14.12 -3.06 32.35
C ASP A 144 13.08 -3.50 33.40
N ARG A 145 12.89 -2.69 34.45
CA ARG A 145 11.89 -3.02 35.47
C ARG A 145 10.50 -3.03 34.85
N TYR A 146 9.77 -4.11 35.09
CA TYR A 146 8.38 -4.30 34.67
C TYR A 146 8.16 -4.33 33.15
N CYS A 147 9.17 -4.62 32.33
CA CYS A 147 8.94 -4.99 30.95
C CYS A 147 8.24 -6.37 30.85
N THR A 148 7.66 -6.65 29.69
CA THR A 148 7.07 -7.95 29.39
C THR A 148 8.16 -8.95 28.98
N ALA A 149 7.86 -10.26 29.01
CA ALA A 149 8.80 -11.27 28.54
C ALA A 149 9.13 -11.07 27.04
N TRP A 150 8.14 -10.67 26.24
CA TRP A 150 8.30 -10.33 24.82
C TRP A 150 9.23 -9.12 24.62
N SER A 151 8.83 -7.94 25.12
CA SER A 151 9.60 -6.69 24.95
C SER A 151 11.01 -6.80 25.56
N GLY A 152 11.16 -7.47 26.71
CA GLY A 152 12.44 -7.74 27.35
C GLY A 152 13.35 -8.62 26.50
N LEU A 153 12.90 -9.82 26.11
CA LEU A 153 13.71 -10.72 25.28
C LEU A 153 14.06 -10.10 23.94
N ARG A 154 13.10 -9.45 23.27
CA ARG A 154 13.35 -8.79 21.98
C ARG A 154 14.42 -7.72 22.09
N LYS A 155 14.33 -6.83 23.09
CA LYS A 155 15.32 -5.77 23.32
C LYS A 155 16.73 -6.33 23.51
N GLU A 156 16.88 -7.37 24.32
CA GLU A 156 18.19 -7.92 24.63
C GLU A 156 18.77 -8.76 23.49
N LEU A 157 17.94 -9.52 22.77
CA LEU A 157 18.37 -10.24 21.56
C LEU A 157 18.77 -9.27 20.44
N ARG A 158 17.99 -8.20 20.24
CA ARG A 158 18.28 -7.14 19.24
C ARG A 158 19.67 -6.55 19.44
N ARG A 159 20.07 -6.27 20.69
CA ARG A 159 21.41 -5.75 21.05
C ARG A 159 22.55 -6.70 20.67
N ALA A 160 22.27 -8.00 20.62
CA ALA A 160 23.22 -9.05 20.25
C ALA A 160 23.18 -9.41 18.75
N GLY A 161 22.43 -8.67 17.92
CA GLY A 161 22.24 -8.99 16.50
C GLY A 161 21.36 -10.23 16.27
N LEU A 162 20.56 -10.61 17.27
CA LEU A 162 19.64 -11.74 17.23
C LEU A 162 18.18 -11.28 17.23
N ARG A 163 17.27 -12.17 16.88
CA ARG A 163 15.82 -12.04 17.11
C ARG A 163 15.28 -13.30 17.79
N LEU A 164 14.08 -13.16 18.35
CA LEU A 164 13.32 -14.30 18.86
C LEU A 164 12.54 -14.92 17.68
N SER A 165 12.59 -16.24 17.52
CA SER A 165 11.70 -16.99 16.63
C SER A 165 10.86 -17.97 17.41
N ALA A 166 9.72 -18.39 16.86
CA ALA A 166 8.87 -19.42 17.44
C ALA A 166 8.50 -20.47 16.39
N SER A 167 8.38 -21.73 16.82
CA SER A 167 7.80 -22.79 15.99
C SER A 167 7.01 -23.76 16.85
N TRP A 168 5.85 -24.22 16.39
CA TRP A 168 5.12 -25.29 17.05
C TRP A 168 5.77 -26.66 16.81
N ASP A 169 6.02 -27.45 17.87
CA ASP A 169 6.63 -28.80 17.80
C ASP A 169 5.64 -29.97 17.96
N GLY A 170 4.34 -29.68 17.89
CA GLY A 170 3.26 -30.63 18.17
C GLY A 170 2.76 -30.57 19.61
N SER A 171 3.45 -29.88 20.52
CA SER A 171 3.02 -29.77 21.93
C SER A 171 3.22 -28.38 22.54
N ARG A 172 4.30 -27.68 22.19
CA ARG A 172 4.66 -26.37 22.74
C ARG A 172 5.26 -25.47 21.65
N TRP A 173 5.25 -24.18 21.92
CA TRP A 173 6.02 -23.20 21.16
C TRP A 173 7.50 -23.31 21.52
N VAL A 174 8.32 -23.71 20.55
CA VAL A 174 9.78 -23.71 20.67
C VAL A 174 10.29 -22.31 20.35
N LEU A 175 10.81 -21.60 21.34
CA LEU A 175 11.45 -20.30 21.18
C LEU A 175 12.94 -20.45 20.91
N ASP A 176 13.42 -19.79 19.85
CA ASP A 176 14.84 -19.77 19.48
C ASP A 176 15.39 -18.35 19.41
N ALA A 177 16.67 -18.20 19.74
CA ALA A 177 17.45 -16.99 19.53
C ALA A 177 18.28 -17.17 18.26
N VAL A 178 17.80 -16.58 17.16
CA VAL A 178 18.37 -16.75 15.81
C VAL A 178 19.00 -15.46 15.31
N ALA A 179 19.99 -15.58 14.42
CA ALA A 179 20.56 -14.41 13.77
C ALA A 179 19.49 -13.69 12.95
N ARG A 180 19.52 -12.35 13.01
CA ARG A 180 18.65 -11.50 12.18
C ARG A 180 19.10 -11.65 10.73
N ARG A 181 18.18 -11.91 9.81
CA ARG A 181 18.48 -11.85 8.37
C ARG A 181 18.17 -10.46 7.83
N THR A 182 18.79 -10.12 6.71
CA THR A 182 18.40 -8.96 5.89
C THR A 182 17.70 -9.49 4.64
N VAL A 183 16.47 -9.03 4.43
CA VAL A 183 15.68 -9.31 3.22
C VAL A 183 15.79 -8.10 2.30
N GLU A 184 16.32 -8.27 1.10
CA GLU A 184 16.40 -7.19 0.12
C GLU A 184 15.05 -7.04 -0.60
N VAL A 185 14.62 -5.80 -0.76
CA VAL A 185 13.36 -5.42 -1.42
C VAL A 185 13.64 -4.26 -2.38
N ASP A 186 13.10 -4.35 -3.59
CA ASP A 186 13.21 -3.30 -4.58
C ASP A 186 12.40 -2.05 -4.14
N ALA A 187 12.97 -0.86 -4.30
CA ALA A 187 12.29 0.39 -3.95
C ALA A 187 10.96 0.62 -4.71
N SER A 188 10.73 -0.04 -5.84
CA SER A 188 9.46 -0.02 -6.57
C SER A 188 8.34 -0.81 -5.88
N GLU A 189 8.70 -1.76 -5.00
CA GLU A 189 7.77 -2.61 -4.27
C GLU A 189 7.47 -2.08 -2.86
N ALA A 190 8.39 -1.32 -2.28
CA ALA A 190 8.28 -0.76 -0.93
C ALA A 190 7.91 0.72 -0.95
N ARG A 191 7.03 1.14 -0.03
CA ARG A 191 6.78 2.56 0.19
C ARG A 191 7.70 3.07 1.29
N VAL A 192 8.74 3.81 0.90
CA VAL A 192 9.62 4.51 1.85
C VAL A 192 9.12 5.94 2.05
N THR A 193 8.88 6.32 3.30
CA THR A 193 8.51 7.69 3.68
C THR A 193 9.59 8.28 4.58
N SER A 194 9.95 9.55 4.38
CA SER A 194 10.99 10.22 5.18
C SER A 194 10.42 11.39 5.96
N ASP A 195 10.75 11.49 7.24
CA ASP A 195 10.48 12.68 8.06
C ASP A 195 11.61 13.74 7.98
N ALA A 196 12.59 13.52 7.10
CA ALA A 196 13.90 14.19 6.98
C ALA A 196 13.91 15.73 6.87
N GLY A 197 12.73 16.38 6.91
CA GLY A 197 12.57 17.84 6.99
C GLY A 197 12.48 18.39 8.41
N LEU A 198 12.37 17.54 9.45
CA LEU A 198 12.34 17.99 10.85
C LEU A 198 13.76 18.01 11.43
N MET A 199 14.17 19.14 12.01
CA MET A 199 15.42 19.16 12.79
C MET A 199 15.27 18.30 14.05
N ALA A 200 16.28 17.45 14.31
CA ALA A 200 16.41 16.64 15.52
C ALA A 200 16.27 17.46 16.81
N TYR A 201 15.75 16.84 17.87
CA TYR A 201 15.77 17.41 19.22
C TYR A 201 17.21 17.51 19.69
N ASN A 202 17.73 18.71 19.89
CA ASN A 202 19.12 18.95 20.27
C ASN A 202 19.28 19.39 21.74
N HIS A 203 18.20 19.37 22.51
CA HIS A 203 18.18 19.60 23.94
C HIS A 203 17.26 18.59 24.61
N LEU A 204 17.75 17.88 25.61
CA LEU A 204 16.98 16.95 26.43
C LEU A 204 17.02 17.41 27.88
N VAL A 205 15.86 17.82 28.40
CA VAL A 205 15.67 18.11 29.82
C VAL A 205 15.36 16.79 30.50
N CYS A 206 16.30 16.25 31.26
CA CYS A 206 16.13 14.99 31.97
C CYS A 206 15.70 15.29 33.41
N ALA A 207 14.55 14.77 33.83
CA ALA A 207 13.98 15.00 35.15
C ALA A 207 13.97 13.71 35.98
N GLY A 208 14.81 13.67 37.01
CA GLY A 208 15.07 12.54 37.90
C GLY A 208 14.21 12.54 39.17
N GLU A 209 14.75 11.93 40.23
CA GLU A 209 14.16 11.88 41.57
C GLU A 209 13.99 13.25 42.24
N GLY A 210 13.13 13.32 43.26
CA GLY A 210 12.82 14.53 44.03
C GLY A 210 11.55 15.24 43.57
N GLU A 211 11.07 16.19 44.37
CA GLU A 211 9.78 16.85 44.18
C GLU A 211 9.93 18.34 43.90
N LEU A 212 9.11 18.87 42.98
CA LEU A 212 9.05 20.30 42.65
C LEU A 212 10.45 20.90 42.40
N LYS A 213 10.85 21.89 43.21
CA LYS A 213 12.14 22.59 43.10
C LYS A 213 13.34 21.71 43.48
N ASP A 214 13.10 20.65 44.24
CA ASP A 214 14.14 19.75 44.75
C ASP A 214 14.34 18.55 43.82
N ARG A 215 13.63 18.53 42.68
CA ARG A 215 13.77 17.52 41.63
C ARG A 215 15.12 17.65 40.94
N VAL A 216 15.82 16.52 40.78
CA VAL A 216 17.06 16.44 40.02
C VAL A 216 16.76 16.71 38.55
N VAL A 217 17.30 17.79 38.00
CA VAL A 217 17.19 18.11 36.57
C VAL A 217 18.59 18.15 35.96
N VAL A 218 18.73 17.55 34.79
CA VAL A 218 19.96 17.52 33.99
C VAL A 218 19.62 17.90 32.55
N ASP A 219 20.25 18.95 32.05
CA ASP A 219 20.16 19.35 30.65
C ASP A 219 21.29 18.73 29.83
N LEU A 220 20.92 18.01 28.77
CA LEU A 220 21.84 17.45 27.79
C LEU A 220 21.58 18.11 26.44
N TYR A 221 22.64 18.37 25.68
CA TYR A 221 22.59 19.07 24.41
C TYR A 221 23.36 18.30 23.35
N ALA A 222 22.86 18.32 22.12
CA ALA A 222 23.58 17.82 20.97
C ALA A 222 24.06 18.98 20.09
N ASP A 223 25.29 18.89 19.60
CA ASP A 223 25.81 19.86 18.63
C ASP A 223 25.36 19.57 17.19
N ALA A 224 25.78 20.41 16.24
CA ALA A 224 25.41 20.26 14.83
C ALA A 224 25.90 18.94 14.20
N SER A 225 26.81 18.22 14.85
CA SER A 225 27.28 16.90 14.45
C SER A 225 26.58 15.75 15.19
N GLY A 226 25.61 16.06 16.05
CA GLY A 226 24.89 15.09 16.88
C GLY A 226 25.68 14.62 18.10
N LYS A 227 26.79 15.28 18.45
CA LYS A 227 27.57 14.90 19.63
C LYS A 227 26.91 15.45 20.89
N VAL A 228 26.54 14.54 21.79
CA VAL A 228 25.90 14.88 23.06
C VAL A 228 26.90 15.35 24.11
N SER A 229 26.56 16.42 24.82
CA SER A 229 27.33 17.01 25.92
C SER A 229 26.42 17.82 26.86
N ALA A 230 26.97 18.34 27.96
CA ALA A 230 26.26 19.27 28.85
C ALA A 230 26.31 20.74 28.38
N THR A 231 26.86 21.03 27.19
CA THR A 231 27.04 22.39 26.69
C THR A 231 26.09 22.69 25.53
N GLN A 232 25.26 23.72 25.70
CA GLN A 232 24.35 24.17 24.65
C GLN A 232 25.09 24.91 23.52
N THR A 233 25.10 24.29 22.34
CA THR A 233 25.71 24.87 21.13
C THR A 233 24.67 25.43 20.15
N LEU A 234 23.45 24.90 20.13
CA LEU A 234 22.32 25.37 19.31
C LEU A 234 21.31 26.11 20.21
N LYS A 235 20.92 27.32 19.82
CA LYS A 235 20.17 28.26 20.67
C LYS A 235 19.00 28.93 19.94
N GLY A 236 18.00 29.40 20.69
CA GLY A 236 16.91 30.22 20.16
C GLY A 236 16.11 29.46 19.09
N ARG A 237 16.00 30.00 17.87
CA ARG A 237 15.26 29.35 16.76
C ARG A 237 15.84 27.99 16.33
N LEU A 238 17.06 27.66 16.76
CA LEU A 238 17.75 26.41 16.44
C LEU A 238 17.70 25.39 17.60
N GLU A 239 17.22 25.80 18.77
CA GLU A 239 17.07 24.93 19.93
C GLU A 239 15.76 24.14 19.84
N ARG A 240 15.83 22.83 20.06
CA ARG A 240 14.65 21.95 20.12
C ARG A 240 14.75 21.07 21.35
N ALA A 241 13.90 21.36 22.33
CA ALA A 241 13.89 20.71 23.63
C ALA A 241 12.83 19.61 23.74
N ALA A 242 13.18 18.49 24.37
CA ALA A 242 12.26 17.44 24.79
C ALA A 242 12.44 17.14 26.28
N LEU A 243 11.40 16.61 26.93
CA LEU A 243 11.42 16.17 28.33
C LEU A 243 11.65 14.65 28.38
N TYR A 244 12.60 14.22 29.21
CA TYR A 244 12.82 12.83 29.56
C TYR A 244 12.59 12.64 31.06
N ASP A 245 11.42 12.12 31.41
CA ASP A 245 11.01 11.95 32.80
C ASP A 245 11.38 10.54 33.31
N ARG A 246 12.28 10.49 34.28
CA ARG A 246 12.69 9.30 35.04
C ARG A 246 12.64 9.63 36.52
N SER A 247 11.44 9.89 37.04
CA SER A 247 11.13 10.29 38.43
C SER A 247 11.75 9.47 39.58
N SER A 248 12.45 8.38 39.30
CA SER A 248 13.14 7.54 40.29
C SER A 248 14.65 7.42 40.09
N SER A 249 15.22 8.05 39.05
CA SER A 249 16.65 7.96 38.76
C SER A 249 17.44 9.10 39.39
N GLY A 250 18.56 8.76 40.02
CA GLY A 250 19.57 9.70 40.49
C GLY A 250 20.39 10.29 39.33
N ARG A 251 21.15 11.36 39.61
CA ARG A 251 21.84 12.16 38.59
C ARG A 251 22.74 11.35 37.62
N GLU A 252 23.52 10.39 38.12
CA GLU A 252 24.47 9.64 37.27
C GLU A 252 23.77 8.74 36.25
N GLU A 253 22.73 8.01 36.69
CA GLU A 253 21.89 7.19 35.81
C GLU A 253 21.13 8.07 34.82
N LEU A 254 20.61 9.20 35.29
CA LEU A 254 19.90 10.18 34.46
C LEU A 254 20.77 10.76 33.35
N VAL A 255 22.05 11.05 33.64
CA VAL A 255 23.04 11.49 32.63
C VAL A 255 23.30 10.38 31.63
N LYS A 256 23.51 9.14 32.09
CA LYS A 256 23.81 8.00 31.23
C LYS A 256 22.64 7.70 30.28
N ASP A 257 21.46 7.44 30.84
CA ASP A 257 20.26 7.08 30.09
C ASP A 257 19.80 8.25 29.21
N GLY A 258 19.89 9.49 29.72
CA GLY A 258 19.59 10.70 28.94
C GLY A 258 20.56 10.91 27.78
N THR A 259 21.84 10.55 27.92
CA THR A 259 22.83 10.65 26.85
C THR A 259 22.52 9.64 25.75
N GLU A 260 22.26 8.39 26.13
CA GLU A 260 21.81 7.35 25.19
C GLU A 260 20.54 7.81 24.47
N LYS A 261 19.55 8.37 25.21
CA LYS A 261 18.31 8.84 24.63
C LYS A 261 18.49 10.02 23.66
N LEU A 262 19.30 11.01 24.02
CA LEU A 262 19.54 12.15 23.13
C LEU A 262 20.35 11.75 21.89
N GLN A 263 21.26 10.78 22.01
CA GLN A 263 21.97 10.19 20.85
C GLN A 263 21.01 9.45 19.91
N GLU A 264 20.03 8.71 20.43
CA GLU A 264 18.94 8.15 19.61
C GLU A 264 18.20 9.25 18.85
N LEU A 265 17.86 10.34 19.55
CA LEU A 265 17.15 11.48 18.98
C LEU A 265 17.99 12.31 17.99
N GLN A 266 19.31 12.12 17.90
CA GLN A 266 20.14 12.77 16.88
C GLN A 266 20.09 12.07 15.52
N ALA A 267 19.54 10.87 15.45
CA ALA A 267 19.54 10.07 14.23
C ALA A 267 18.31 10.30 13.33
N THR A 268 17.71 11.50 13.36
CA THR A 268 16.44 11.87 12.70
C THR A 268 16.70 12.38 11.28
N PRO A 269 16.83 11.46 10.32
CA PRO A 269 15.64 11.17 9.54
C PRO A 269 15.17 9.75 9.82
N THR A 270 13.96 9.61 10.39
CA THR A 270 13.26 8.34 10.35
C THR A 270 12.70 8.14 8.94
N LEU A 271 13.18 7.07 8.33
CA LEU A 271 12.59 6.53 7.14
C LEU A 271 11.65 5.42 7.59
N SER A 272 10.35 5.60 7.44
CA SER A 272 9.37 4.53 7.68
C SER A 272 9.20 3.74 6.39
N VAL A 273 9.32 2.43 6.49
CA VAL A 273 9.19 1.50 5.36
C VAL A 273 7.89 0.74 5.49
N ASP A 274 6.90 1.15 4.70
CA ASP A 274 5.64 0.46 4.58
C ASP A 274 5.76 -0.63 3.50
N LEU A 275 5.72 -1.88 3.95
CA LEU A 275 5.79 -3.10 3.14
C LEU A 275 4.41 -3.79 3.10
N SER A 276 3.34 -3.07 3.50
CA SER A 276 2.00 -3.62 3.54
C SER A 276 1.57 -4.07 2.15
N GLY A 277 1.18 -5.34 2.05
CA GLY A 277 0.78 -5.97 0.80
C GLY A 277 1.86 -6.78 0.09
N LEU A 278 3.13 -6.66 0.47
CA LEU A 278 4.20 -7.53 -0.01
C LEU A 278 4.18 -8.87 0.71
N SER A 279 4.30 -9.95 -0.06
CA SER A 279 4.46 -11.31 0.47
C SER A 279 5.94 -11.61 0.67
N LEU A 280 6.45 -11.23 1.85
CA LEU A 280 7.85 -11.43 2.22
C LEU A 280 7.98 -12.59 3.21
N SER A 281 9.01 -13.42 3.03
CA SER A 281 9.46 -14.30 4.09
C SER A 281 10.34 -13.47 5.03
N ALA A 282 9.73 -12.70 5.93
CA ALA A 282 10.42 -11.93 6.97
C ALA A 282 9.64 -12.08 8.27
N GLU A 283 10.34 -12.25 9.39
CA GLU A 283 9.73 -12.39 10.72
C GLU A 283 10.07 -11.16 11.55
N VAL A 284 9.29 -10.91 12.59
CA VAL A 284 9.52 -9.78 13.49
C VAL A 284 10.94 -9.82 14.07
N GLY A 285 11.66 -8.71 13.93
CA GLY A 285 13.07 -8.57 14.33
C GLY A 285 14.08 -8.81 13.20
N ASP A 286 13.68 -9.37 12.05
CA ASP A 286 14.52 -9.38 10.85
C ASP A 286 14.74 -7.95 10.32
N MET A 287 15.73 -7.79 9.44
CA MET A 287 15.98 -6.57 8.70
C MET A 287 15.40 -6.66 7.28
N VAL A 288 14.96 -5.54 6.74
CA VAL A 288 14.60 -5.36 5.33
C VAL A 288 15.46 -4.24 4.76
N ALA A 289 16.23 -4.50 3.72
CA ALA A 289 16.98 -3.48 3.00
C ALA A 289 16.20 -3.11 1.73
N VAL A 290 15.81 -1.84 1.63
CA VAL A 290 15.20 -1.28 0.42
C VAL A 290 16.28 -0.59 -0.39
N THR A 291 16.47 -1.05 -1.63
CA THR A 291 17.48 -0.51 -2.55
C THR A 291 16.83 0.17 -3.75
N ASP A 292 17.31 1.36 -4.08
CA ASP A 292 17.01 2.05 -5.34
C ASP A 292 18.13 1.81 -6.35
N ASP A 293 17.83 1.07 -7.42
CA ASP A 293 18.76 0.70 -8.49
C ASP A 293 19.31 1.92 -9.27
N GLU A 294 18.59 3.05 -9.30
CA GLU A 294 19.05 4.28 -10.00
C GLU A 294 19.86 5.23 -9.10
N GLY A 295 19.63 5.20 -7.78
CA GLY A 295 20.12 6.20 -6.84
C GLY A 295 21.21 5.77 -5.86
N GLY A 296 21.55 4.47 -5.79
CA GLY A 296 22.59 3.94 -4.89
C GLY A 296 22.32 4.17 -3.40
N THR A 297 21.06 4.44 -3.03
CA THR A 297 20.63 4.65 -1.65
C THR A 297 20.04 3.36 -1.12
N GLU A 298 20.60 2.86 -0.02
CA GLU A 298 20.10 1.71 0.71
C GLU A 298 19.50 2.18 2.04
N VAL A 299 18.29 1.72 2.33
CA VAL A 299 17.56 2.02 3.56
C VAL A 299 17.24 0.71 4.25
N THR A 300 17.73 0.51 5.48
CA THR A 300 17.55 -0.76 6.20
C THR A 300 16.62 -0.62 7.40
N ALA A 301 15.50 -1.35 7.38
CA ALA A 301 14.46 -1.38 8.42
C ALA A 301 14.46 -2.64 9.24
N GLU A 302 14.13 -2.54 10.52
CA GLU A 302 13.72 -3.72 11.29
C GLU A 302 12.24 -3.99 11.08
N VAL A 303 11.86 -5.26 10.88
CA VAL A 303 10.46 -5.68 10.87
C VAL A 303 9.88 -5.54 12.27
N THR A 304 8.92 -4.64 12.43
CA THR A 304 8.25 -4.37 13.71
C THR A 304 6.92 -5.08 13.84
N ARG A 305 6.27 -5.40 12.72
CA ARG A 305 4.98 -6.09 12.67
C ARG A 305 4.92 -7.06 11.49
N THR A 306 4.33 -8.22 11.71
CA THR A 306 3.97 -9.19 10.68
C THR A 306 2.50 -9.57 10.87
N VAL A 307 1.72 -9.55 9.79
CA VAL A 307 0.34 -10.03 9.75
C VAL A 307 0.29 -11.25 8.85
N ALA A 308 -0.13 -12.39 9.38
CA ALA A 308 -0.25 -13.64 8.67
C ALA A 308 -1.73 -14.00 8.49
N LYS A 309 -2.13 -14.23 7.24
CA LYS A 309 -3.46 -14.70 6.86
C LYS A 309 -3.40 -16.06 6.23
N VAL A 310 -4.12 -17.04 6.79
CA VAL A 310 -4.23 -18.39 6.23
C VAL A 310 -5.66 -18.63 5.77
N THR A 311 -5.83 -18.83 4.46
CA THR A 311 -7.13 -19.10 3.82
C THR A 311 -6.98 -20.32 2.91
N ASP A 312 -7.75 -21.37 3.14
CA ASP A 312 -7.70 -22.65 2.39
C ASP A 312 -6.31 -23.31 2.28
N GLY A 313 -5.42 -22.95 3.20
CA GLY A 313 -4.03 -23.39 3.25
C GLY A 313 -3.05 -22.57 2.41
N ALA A 314 -3.50 -21.47 1.83
CA ALA A 314 -2.64 -20.42 1.29
C ALA A 314 -2.27 -19.44 2.42
N LEU A 315 -0.98 -19.19 2.60
CA LEU A 315 -0.47 -18.18 3.52
C LEU A 315 -0.20 -16.88 2.76
N ARG A 316 -0.69 -15.77 3.31
CA ARG A 316 -0.27 -14.42 2.94
C ARG A 316 0.33 -13.75 4.17
N VAL A 317 1.60 -13.38 4.11
CA VAL A 317 2.26 -12.56 5.12
C VAL A 317 2.37 -11.15 4.57
N SER A 318 2.01 -10.15 5.36
CA SER A 318 2.39 -8.76 5.14
C SER A 318 3.21 -8.27 6.31
N VAL A 319 4.22 -7.46 6.05
CA VAL A 319 5.12 -6.97 7.09
C VAL A 319 5.12 -5.45 7.12
N GLU A 320 5.50 -4.88 8.25
CA GLU A 320 5.75 -3.46 8.41
C GLU A 320 7.18 -3.27 8.92
N GLY A 321 7.93 -2.40 8.25
CA GLY A 321 9.25 -1.98 8.67
C GLY A 321 9.13 -0.76 9.59
N GLY A 322 9.77 -0.83 10.74
CA GLY A 322 9.88 0.29 11.66
C GLY A 322 10.75 1.42 11.11
N ASP A 323 10.90 2.47 11.90
CA ASP A 323 11.74 3.62 11.56
C ASP A 323 13.21 3.25 11.34
N THR A 324 13.80 3.80 10.29
CA THR A 324 15.14 3.44 9.81
C THR A 324 16.03 4.63 9.58
N ARG A 325 17.34 4.36 9.43
CA ARG A 325 18.37 5.36 9.15
C ARG A 325 18.90 5.18 7.73
N GLN A 326 19.19 6.28 7.05
CA GLN A 326 19.85 6.26 5.75
C GLN A 326 21.33 5.82 5.90
N THR A 327 21.74 4.76 5.23
CA THR A 327 23.16 4.35 5.12
C THR A 327 23.66 4.66 3.71
N ARG A 328 24.48 5.71 3.56
CA ARG A 328 25.19 5.96 2.30
C ARG A 328 26.39 5.04 2.19
N SER A 329 26.38 4.14 1.21
CA SER A 329 27.57 3.40 0.80
C SER A 329 28.47 4.29 -0.05
N LEU A 330 29.58 4.76 0.52
CA LEU A 330 30.60 5.55 -0.17
C LEU A 330 31.60 4.59 -0.84
N THR A 331 31.26 4.09 -2.03
CA THR A 331 32.26 3.50 -2.93
C THR A 331 32.70 4.57 -3.94
N GLY A 332 33.98 4.90 -3.89
CA GLY A 332 34.52 6.12 -4.49
C GLY A 332 34.91 6.01 -5.96
N SER A 333 34.91 7.17 -6.62
CA SER A 333 36.00 7.55 -7.53
C SER A 333 36.12 9.08 -7.53
N SER A 334 37.32 9.54 -7.19
CA SER A 334 37.75 10.92 -7.18
C SER A 334 38.01 11.47 -8.58
N GLU A 335 37.32 12.54 -8.99
CA GLU A 335 37.77 13.48 -10.03
C GLU A 335 37.22 14.91 -9.74
N PRO A 336 37.89 15.97 -10.25
CA PRO A 336 38.10 17.21 -9.51
C PRO A 336 36.97 18.24 -9.61
N GLU A 337 36.89 19.09 -8.58
CA GLU A 337 36.04 20.29 -8.51
C GLU A 337 36.17 21.17 -9.76
N THR A 338 35.12 21.22 -10.60
CA THR A 338 34.84 22.40 -11.42
C THR A 338 33.35 22.74 -11.37
N ALA A 339 33.10 24.02 -11.07
CA ALA A 339 31.81 24.70 -11.05
C ALA A 339 30.78 24.20 -10.02
N ARG A 340 30.82 24.82 -8.83
CA ARG A 340 29.67 24.91 -7.92
C ARG A 340 28.43 25.38 -8.69
N VAL A 341 27.55 24.46 -9.07
CA VAL A 341 26.12 24.73 -9.17
C VAL A 341 25.60 24.72 -7.75
N LEU A 342 25.13 25.87 -7.27
CA LEU A 342 24.40 25.93 -6.01
C LEU A 342 23.13 25.06 -6.15
N PRO A 343 22.86 24.12 -5.24
CA PRO A 343 21.61 23.37 -5.25
C PRO A 343 20.45 24.37 -5.12
N VAL A 344 19.48 24.29 -6.02
CA VAL A 344 18.25 25.10 -5.98
C VAL A 344 17.44 24.62 -4.77
N PRO A 345 17.21 25.44 -3.73
CA PRO A 345 16.63 24.95 -2.48
C PRO A 345 15.17 24.48 -2.57
N SER A 346 14.39 24.80 -3.60
CA SER A 346 13.00 24.31 -3.71
C SER A 346 12.52 24.37 -5.16
N GLY A 347 12.52 23.22 -5.83
CA GLY A 347 12.07 23.08 -7.21
C GLY A 347 11.77 21.64 -7.59
N GLY A 348 10.97 20.94 -6.78
CA GLY A 348 10.48 19.59 -7.08
C GLY A 348 9.04 19.60 -7.61
N THR A 349 8.70 18.66 -8.49
CA THR A 349 7.38 18.51 -9.15
C THR A 349 6.38 17.64 -8.37
N GLY A 350 6.72 17.19 -7.15
CA GLY A 350 5.87 16.38 -6.27
C GLY A 350 4.74 17.14 -5.58
N GLY A 351 3.71 16.43 -5.12
CA GLY A 351 2.47 17.02 -4.56
C GLY A 351 2.67 17.94 -3.36
N SER A 352 3.69 17.71 -2.52
CA SER A 352 4.05 18.53 -1.35
C SER A 352 5.08 19.64 -1.64
N THR A 353 5.85 19.53 -2.72
CA THR A 353 6.86 20.52 -3.13
C THR A 353 6.30 21.66 -3.96
N ARG A 354 5.05 21.57 -4.43
CA ARG A 354 4.36 22.67 -5.14
C ARG A 354 4.15 23.90 -4.25
N LEU A 355 3.88 23.70 -2.96
CA LEU A 355 3.76 24.80 -1.99
C LEU A 355 5.12 25.48 -1.77
N GLN A 356 6.19 24.69 -1.58
CA GLN A 356 7.56 25.18 -1.38
C GLN A 356 8.22 25.74 -2.65
N ALA A 357 7.82 25.28 -3.84
CA ALA A 357 8.28 25.80 -5.13
C ALA A 357 7.65 27.17 -5.45
N LEU A 358 6.42 27.43 -4.97
CA LEU A 358 5.83 28.76 -4.98
C LEU A 358 6.47 29.69 -3.94
N ASP A 359 6.80 29.17 -2.74
CA ASP A 359 7.45 29.95 -1.68
C ASP A 359 8.87 30.42 -2.03
N ASN A 360 9.51 29.82 -3.03
CA ASN A 360 10.81 30.25 -3.55
C ASN A 360 10.74 31.31 -4.68
N LEU A 361 9.56 31.60 -5.22
CA LEU A 361 9.39 32.73 -6.14
C LEU A 361 9.34 34.02 -5.32
N ALA A 362 10.13 35.03 -5.67
CA ALA A 362 10.13 36.29 -4.94
C ALA A 362 8.74 36.95 -5.02
N TYR A 363 8.19 37.37 -3.88
CA TYR A 363 6.97 38.17 -3.89
C TYR A 363 7.27 39.59 -4.37
N LEU A 364 6.77 39.95 -5.55
CA LEU A 364 7.01 41.23 -6.22
C LEU A 364 6.08 42.35 -5.73
N GLY A 365 5.10 42.02 -4.88
CA GLY A 365 4.15 42.95 -4.28
C GLY A 365 2.72 42.88 -4.83
N THR A 366 1.84 43.72 -4.28
CA THR A 366 0.45 43.89 -4.74
C THR A 366 0.34 45.15 -5.61
N ASN A 367 -0.19 45.01 -6.82
CA ASN A 367 -0.24 46.04 -7.88
C ASN A 367 1.12 46.75 -8.07
N PRO A 368 2.23 46.02 -8.31
CA PRO A 368 3.57 46.61 -8.28
C PRO A 368 3.84 47.60 -9.42
N THR A 369 2.97 47.64 -10.43
CA THR A 369 3.06 48.49 -11.62
C THR A 369 1.86 49.41 -11.78
N GLU A 370 2.08 50.52 -12.48
CA GLU A 370 1.04 51.25 -13.20
C GLU A 370 1.11 50.92 -14.70
N ALA A 371 0.00 51.00 -15.43
CA ALA A 371 0.02 50.75 -16.88
C ALA A 371 1.06 51.60 -17.62
N ALA A 372 1.24 52.86 -17.23
CA ALA A 372 2.25 53.75 -17.81
C ALA A 372 3.71 53.27 -17.58
N THR A 373 3.93 52.46 -16.55
CA THR A 373 5.24 51.94 -16.13
C THR A 373 5.45 50.46 -16.45
N ASP A 374 4.44 49.79 -17.02
CA ASP A 374 4.47 48.38 -17.43
C ASP A 374 5.39 48.18 -18.65
N THR A 375 6.68 48.17 -18.38
CA THR A 375 7.78 48.19 -19.36
C THR A 375 8.74 47.03 -19.11
N MET A 376 9.50 46.63 -20.14
CA MET A 376 10.51 45.58 -20.00
C MET A 376 11.57 45.96 -18.95
N ALA A 377 11.99 47.23 -18.94
CA ALA A 377 12.97 47.73 -17.99
C ALA A 377 12.49 47.62 -16.53
N PHE A 378 11.22 47.94 -16.28
CA PHE A 378 10.61 47.77 -14.96
C PHE A 378 10.63 46.31 -14.51
N TRP A 379 10.20 45.38 -15.36
CA TRP A 379 10.11 43.96 -14.98
C TRP A 379 11.47 43.28 -14.87
N ARG A 380 12.47 43.77 -15.62
CA ARG A 380 13.86 43.34 -15.46
C ARG A 380 14.42 43.77 -14.10
N ASP A 381 14.15 45.00 -13.66
CA ASP A 381 14.58 45.51 -12.36
C ASP A 381 13.85 44.83 -11.19
N LYS A 382 12.56 44.52 -11.36
CA LYS A 382 11.78 43.73 -10.39
C LYS A 382 12.26 42.29 -10.24
N GLY A 383 12.79 41.68 -11.30
CA GLY A 383 13.30 40.32 -11.27
C GLY A 383 12.22 39.23 -11.41
N THR A 384 12.60 37.98 -11.12
CA THR A 384 11.74 36.80 -11.25
C THR A 384 10.93 36.58 -9.97
N GLY A 385 9.61 36.39 -10.09
CA GLY A 385 8.73 36.28 -8.94
C GLY A 385 7.24 36.31 -9.30
N TYR A 386 6.38 36.53 -8.31
CA TYR A 386 4.92 36.64 -8.50
C TYR A 386 4.33 37.93 -7.91
N ALA A 387 3.19 38.37 -8.45
CA ALA A 387 2.47 39.57 -8.01
C ALA A 387 0.95 39.35 -7.98
N PHE A 388 0.27 40.08 -7.10
CA PHE A 388 -1.19 40.11 -7.06
C PHE A 388 -1.74 41.43 -7.60
N TYR A 389 -2.83 41.35 -8.36
CA TYR A 389 -3.54 42.52 -8.85
C TYR A 389 -4.97 42.54 -8.31
N SER A 390 -5.38 43.71 -7.84
CA SER A 390 -6.71 43.99 -7.28
C SER A 390 -7.33 45.29 -7.79
N LEU A 391 -6.60 46.02 -8.64
CA LEU A 391 -6.99 47.31 -9.18
C LEU A 391 -6.91 47.29 -10.70
N THR A 392 -7.77 48.07 -11.35
CA THR A 392 -7.82 48.20 -12.81
C THR A 392 -6.76 49.18 -13.31
N GLY A 393 -6.22 48.95 -14.50
CA GLY A 393 -5.28 49.87 -15.16
C GLY A 393 -3.84 49.77 -14.65
N ARG A 394 -3.47 48.65 -14.01
CA ARG A 394 -2.13 48.43 -13.46
C ARG A 394 -1.16 47.76 -14.46
N LEU A 395 -1.70 47.11 -15.50
CA LEU A 395 -0.95 46.49 -16.58
C LEU A 395 -1.48 47.00 -17.93
N GLN A 396 -0.61 47.06 -18.93
CA GLN A 396 -1.01 47.34 -20.31
C GLN A 396 -1.89 46.18 -20.81
N GLY A 397 -3.10 46.52 -21.25
CA GLY A 397 -4.11 45.53 -21.66
C GLY A 397 -4.51 44.57 -20.53
N GLN A 398 -4.47 45.01 -19.27
CA GLN A 398 -4.72 44.17 -18.09
C GLN A 398 -5.93 43.24 -18.28
N PRO A 399 -5.76 41.89 -18.21
CA PRO A 399 -6.84 40.96 -18.55
C PRO A 399 -8.05 41.03 -17.61
N SER A 400 -7.80 41.28 -16.32
CA SER A 400 -8.85 41.48 -15.30
C SER A 400 -8.35 42.36 -14.15
N GLN A 401 -9.29 43.01 -13.45
CA GLN A 401 -8.98 43.76 -12.22
C GLN A 401 -8.31 42.87 -11.16
N TRP A 402 -8.80 41.63 -11.02
CA TRP A 402 -8.36 40.67 -10.01
C TRP A 402 -7.59 39.53 -10.67
N GLY A 403 -6.34 39.31 -10.28
CA GLY A 403 -5.55 38.21 -10.83
C GLY A 403 -4.19 38.00 -10.18
N PHE A 404 -3.59 36.87 -10.52
CA PHE A 404 -2.28 36.42 -10.07
C PHE A 404 -1.31 36.40 -11.25
N LEU A 405 -0.15 37.05 -11.12
CA LEU A 405 0.87 37.15 -12.14
C LEU A 405 2.12 36.37 -11.70
N VAL A 406 2.70 35.57 -12.59
CA VAL A 406 4.08 35.07 -12.48
C VAL A 406 4.93 35.73 -13.56
N SER A 407 6.09 36.26 -13.17
CA SER A 407 7.03 36.93 -14.05
C SER A 407 8.40 36.28 -13.96
N ARG A 408 8.98 35.88 -15.09
CA ARG A 408 10.33 35.35 -15.21
C ARG A 408 11.19 36.31 -16.03
N ALA A 409 12.22 36.85 -15.40
CA ALA A 409 13.24 37.66 -16.03
C ALA A 409 14.50 36.81 -16.27
N GLN A 410 14.93 36.72 -17.53
CA GLN A 410 16.15 36.01 -17.92
C GLN A 410 16.96 36.88 -18.88
N GLY A 411 18.00 37.53 -18.37
CA GLY A 411 18.82 38.46 -19.16
C GLY A 411 17.99 39.62 -19.71
N SER A 412 17.76 39.64 -21.02
CA SER A 412 16.96 40.65 -21.71
C SER A 412 15.57 40.18 -22.12
N GLU A 413 15.08 39.08 -21.55
CA GLU A 413 13.78 38.50 -21.85
C GLU A 413 12.88 38.47 -20.61
N ILE A 414 11.61 38.83 -20.80
CA ILE A 414 10.57 38.81 -19.78
C ILE A 414 9.44 37.91 -20.28
N HIS A 415 9.10 36.89 -19.49
CA HIS A 415 7.99 35.97 -19.74
C HIS A 415 7.00 36.10 -18.60
N GLN A 416 5.73 36.28 -18.93
CA GLN A 416 4.68 36.49 -17.94
C GLN A 416 3.45 35.65 -18.20
N GLU A 417 2.91 35.13 -17.11
CA GLU A 417 1.66 34.37 -17.05
C GLU A 417 0.73 35.06 -16.05
N PHE A 418 -0.55 35.18 -16.41
CA PHE A 418 -1.57 35.88 -15.62
C PHE A 418 -2.85 35.05 -15.53
N TRP A 419 -3.23 34.70 -14.31
CA TRP A 419 -4.47 33.99 -14.01
C TRP A 419 -5.52 34.99 -13.50
N SER A 420 -6.59 35.12 -14.28
CA SER A 420 -7.74 35.96 -13.96
C SER A 420 -8.63 35.31 -12.89
N GLN A 421 -9.00 36.09 -11.88
CA GLN A 421 -10.05 35.71 -10.92
C GLN A 421 -11.45 36.19 -11.37
N ALA A 422 -11.58 36.80 -12.55
CA ALA A 422 -12.89 37.09 -13.13
C ALA A 422 -13.56 35.79 -13.62
N GLY A 423 -14.90 35.77 -13.67
CA GLY A 423 -15.76 34.56 -13.66
C GLY A 423 -15.51 33.43 -14.68
N THR A 424 -14.60 33.61 -15.65
CA THR A 424 -14.19 32.58 -16.63
C THR A 424 -12.89 31.85 -16.29
N LEU A 425 -12.17 32.22 -15.21
CA LEU A 425 -10.89 31.62 -14.80
C LEU A 425 -9.84 31.57 -15.93
N ALA A 426 -9.80 32.63 -16.73
CA ALA A 426 -8.93 32.70 -17.91
C ALA A 426 -7.45 32.85 -17.55
N HIS A 427 -6.59 32.15 -18.29
CA HIS A 427 -5.14 32.23 -18.21
C HIS A 427 -4.59 32.94 -19.45
N TYR A 428 -3.70 33.90 -19.23
CA TYR A 428 -3.08 34.70 -20.27
C TYR A 428 -1.56 34.64 -20.17
N HIS A 429 -0.88 34.79 -21.30
CA HIS A 429 0.56 34.89 -21.35
C HIS A 429 1.01 36.05 -22.25
N ARG A 430 2.19 36.60 -21.96
CA ARG A 430 2.88 37.58 -22.81
C ARG A 430 4.38 37.46 -22.66
N LYS A 431 5.12 37.95 -23.65
CA LYS A 431 6.59 37.93 -23.65
C LYS A 431 7.17 39.20 -24.27
N ALA A 432 8.29 39.68 -23.74
CA ALA A 432 9.03 40.83 -24.25
C ALA A 432 10.53 40.54 -24.27
N ASN A 433 11.25 41.19 -25.19
CA ASN A 433 12.70 41.05 -25.33
C ASN A 433 13.41 42.43 -25.25
N ALA A 434 14.73 42.44 -25.43
CA ALA A 434 15.58 43.63 -25.34
C ALA A 434 15.10 44.84 -26.18
N SER A 435 14.42 44.58 -27.30
CA SER A 435 13.94 45.61 -28.24
C SER A 435 12.57 46.22 -27.89
N THR A 436 11.95 45.73 -26.81
CA THR A 436 10.57 46.07 -26.44
C THR A 436 10.55 47.14 -25.33
N THR A 437 10.07 48.35 -25.61
CA THR A 437 10.00 49.43 -24.62
C THR A 437 8.81 49.26 -23.66
N THR A 438 7.63 48.95 -24.19
CA THR A 438 6.38 48.75 -23.42
C THR A 438 5.97 47.28 -23.50
N MET A 439 5.48 46.70 -22.40
CA MET A 439 5.03 45.31 -22.43
C MET A 439 3.89 45.12 -23.45
N PRO A 440 3.92 44.06 -24.26
CA PRO A 440 2.89 43.82 -25.26
C PRO A 440 1.57 43.38 -24.62
N GLY A 441 0.51 43.38 -25.43
CA GLY A 441 -0.80 42.88 -25.04
C GLY A 441 -0.77 41.40 -24.67
N TRP A 442 -1.82 40.98 -23.96
CA TRP A 442 -1.99 39.62 -23.46
C TRP A 442 -2.58 38.69 -24.50
N VAL A 443 -2.03 37.48 -24.60
CA VAL A 443 -2.59 36.39 -25.39
C VAL A 443 -3.30 35.44 -24.43
N MET A 444 -4.54 35.07 -24.71
CA MET A 444 -5.28 34.09 -23.91
C MET A 444 -4.76 32.69 -24.23
N ALA A 445 -4.25 31.98 -23.23
CA ALA A 445 -3.81 30.60 -23.35
C ALA A 445 -5.01 29.64 -23.28
N TYR A 446 -5.87 29.83 -22.27
CA TYR A 446 -7.13 29.12 -22.12
C TYR A 446 -8.09 29.89 -21.19
N ASP A 447 -9.35 29.52 -21.21
CA ASP A 447 -10.43 29.91 -20.31
C ASP A 447 -11.39 28.73 -20.15
N ARG A 448 -12.40 28.87 -19.27
CA ARG A 448 -13.42 27.82 -19.11
C ARG A 448 -14.04 27.40 -20.45
N ASN A 449 -14.28 28.32 -21.37
CA ASN A 449 -15.00 28.04 -22.61
C ASN A 449 -14.12 27.36 -23.68
N THR A 450 -12.82 27.65 -23.71
CA THR A 450 -11.82 27.01 -24.57
C THR A 450 -11.37 25.67 -24.03
N LEU A 451 -11.62 25.36 -22.75
CA LEU A 451 -11.44 24.02 -22.19
C LEU A 451 -12.72 23.17 -22.33
N THR A 452 -13.88 23.67 -21.92
CA THR A 452 -15.12 22.87 -21.76
C THR A 452 -16.34 23.37 -22.54
N GLY A 453 -16.23 24.45 -23.31
CA GLY A 453 -17.34 24.99 -24.11
C GLY A 453 -17.61 24.15 -25.35
N ALA A 454 -18.71 24.42 -26.06
CA ALA A 454 -19.15 23.72 -27.27
C ALA A 454 -18.17 23.77 -28.47
N SER A 455 -16.99 24.38 -28.28
CA SER A 455 -15.92 24.56 -29.26
C SER A 455 -14.54 24.54 -28.56
N GLY A 456 -14.47 23.97 -27.36
CA GLY A 456 -13.25 23.92 -26.54
C GLY A 456 -12.41 22.68 -26.83
N LEU A 457 -11.15 22.66 -26.38
CA LEU A 457 -10.16 21.59 -26.59
C LEU A 457 -10.66 20.20 -26.14
N ILE A 458 -11.45 20.13 -25.07
CA ILE A 458 -12.09 18.87 -24.65
C ILE A 458 -13.23 18.52 -25.61
N HIS A 459 -14.02 19.49 -26.07
CA HIS A 459 -15.08 19.24 -27.06
C HIS A 459 -14.52 18.83 -28.43
N ASP A 460 -13.44 19.43 -28.91
CA ASP A 460 -12.77 19.07 -30.16
C ASP A 460 -12.02 17.72 -30.06
N ALA A 461 -11.59 17.34 -28.85
CA ALA A 461 -11.08 16.00 -28.58
C ALA A 461 -12.19 14.93 -28.52
N PHE A 462 -13.44 15.32 -28.23
CA PHE A 462 -14.52 14.39 -27.86
C PHE A 462 -15.83 14.48 -28.67
N ASP A 463 -15.97 15.33 -29.70
CA ASP A 463 -17.04 15.15 -30.69
C ASP A 463 -16.69 15.78 -32.05
N GLY A 464 -16.97 15.10 -33.17
CA GLY A 464 -18.23 15.37 -33.86
C GLY A 464 -18.83 14.17 -34.59
N ASN A 465 -18.97 13.01 -33.95
CA ASN A 465 -19.79 11.90 -34.47
C ASN A 465 -20.27 10.88 -33.40
N LEU A 466 -20.26 11.20 -32.11
CA LEU A 466 -20.66 10.26 -31.06
C LEU A 466 -22.11 10.49 -30.63
N THR A 467 -23.00 9.60 -31.07
CA THR A 467 -24.41 9.57 -30.66
C THR A 467 -24.52 9.37 -29.15
N SER A 468 -25.28 10.24 -28.48
CA SER A 468 -25.42 10.24 -27.03
C SER A 468 -25.98 8.90 -26.52
N GLY A 469 -25.22 8.25 -25.62
CA GLY A 469 -25.73 7.11 -24.86
C GLY A 469 -24.76 5.96 -24.55
N THR A 470 -23.52 5.97 -25.03
CA THR A 470 -22.57 4.87 -24.78
C THR A 470 -21.26 5.39 -24.18
N LEU A 471 -20.86 4.86 -23.02
CA LEU A 471 -19.55 5.08 -22.41
C LEU A 471 -18.47 4.45 -23.33
N CYS A 472 -17.58 5.27 -23.86
CA CYS A 472 -16.44 4.84 -24.68
C CYS A 472 -15.12 5.21 -23.98
N PHE A 473 -14.14 4.30 -24.06
CA PHE A 473 -12.82 4.47 -23.48
C PHE A 473 -11.77 4.56 -24.61
N PRO A 474 -10.81 5.50 -24.56
CA PRO A 474 -9.76 5.58 -25.57
C PRO A 474 -8.76 4.42 -25.41
N VAL A 475 -8.23 3.92 -26.53
CA VAL A 475 -7.19 2.88 -26.53
C VAL A 475 -5.95 3.43 -27.23
N PHE A 476 -4.81 3.36 -26.54
CA PHE A 476 -3.52 3.77 -27.09
C PHE A 476 -2.74 2.53 -27.56
N THR A 477 -2.15 2.62 -28.74
CA THR A 477 -1.27 1.56 -29.26
C THR A 477 0.11 1.59 -28.56
N PRO A 478 0.96 0.56 -28.68
CA PRO A 478 2.29 0.49 -28.04
C PRO A 478 3.29 1.60 -28.40
N GLY A 479 2.89 2.60 -29.20
CA GLY A 479 3.66 3.81 -29.49
C GLY A 479 2.94 5.11 -29.14
N TRP A 480 1.90 5.08 -28.29
CA TRP A 480 1.08 6.24 -27.88
C TRP A 480 0.39 6.98 -29.04
N ALA A 481 0.31 6.38 -30.23
CA ALA A 481 -0.46 6.91 -31.34
C ALA A 481 -1.96 6.63 -31.15
N ASP A 482 -2.80 7.51 -31.71
CA ASP A 482 -4.26 7.41 -31.69
C ASP A 482 -4.71 6.05 -32.25
N GLY A 483 -5.17 5.17 -31.34
CA GLY A 483 -5.71 3.84 -31.66
C GLY A 483 -7.22 3.86 -31.87
N GLY A 484 -7.86 5.04 -31.81
CA GLY A 484 -9.30 5.21 -31.82
C GLY A 484 -9.97 4.99 -30.46
N TYR A 485 -11.30 5.00 -30.48
CA TYR A 485 -12.15 4.76 -29.31
C TYR A 485 -12.68 3.32 -29.31
N MET A 486 -12.73 2.74 -28.11
CA MET A 486 -13.30 1.42 -27.88
C MET A 486 -14.57 1.57 -27.03
N ASN A 487 -15.71 1.11 -27.56
CA ASN A 487 -16.93 1.04 -26.75
C ASN A 487 -16.82 -0.11 -25.72
N ASP A 488 -17.65 -0.07 -24.67
CA ASP A 488 -17.65 -1.08 -23.59
C ASP A 488 -17.74 -2.52 -24.13
N SER A 489 -18.45 -2.75 -25.24
CA SER A 489 -18.56 -4.06 -25.90
C SER A 489 -17.23 -4.53 -26.52
N GLN A 490 -16.51 -3.63 -27.20
CA GLN A 490 -15.22 -3.93 -27.82
C GLN A 490 -14.15 -4.18 -26.74
N LEU A 491 -14.11 -3.39 -25.66
CA LEU A 491 -13.15 -3.55 -24.55
C LEU A 491 -13.33 -4.90 -23.86
N ARG A 492 -14.57 -5.28 -23.59
CA ARG A 492 -14.91 -6.62 -23.09
C ARG A 492 -14.49 -7.73 -24.06
N GLY A 493 -14.61 -7.49 -25.36
CA GLY A 493 -14.12 -8.39 -26.41
C GLY A 493 -12.61 -8.64 -26.35
N TYR A 494 -11.80 -7.58 -26.19
CA TYR A 494 -10.34 -7.68 -26.09
C TYR A 494 -9.88 -8.31 -24.77
N LEU A 495 -10.58 -8.03 -23.66
CA LEU A 495 -10.32 -8.65 -22.36
C LEU A 495 -10.89 -10.06 -22.23
N GLY A 496 -11.63 -10.54 -23.24
CA GLY A 496 -12.25 -11.87 -23.24
C GLY A 496 -13.44 -12.04 -22.30
N VAL A 497 -14.03 -10.94 -21.83
CA VAL A 497 -15.14 -10.90 -20.86
C VAL A 497 -16.48 -10.85 -21.58
N ALA A 498 -17.46 -11.68 -21.22
CA ALA A 498 -18.81 -11.68 -21.82
C ALA A 498 -19.79 -10.86 -21.02
N ALA A 499 -20.66 -10.11 -21.70
CA ALA A 499 -21.72 -9.37 -21.03
C ALA A 499 -22.76 -10.30 -20.36
N THR A 500 -23.01 -11.51 -20.88
CA THR A 500 -24.09 -12.38 -20.37
C THR A 500 -23.88 -13.90 -20.46
N GLY A 501 -22.71 -14.42 -20.84
CA GLY A 501 -22.54 -15.88 -20.85
C GLY A 501 -21.39 -16.43 -21.70
N TRP A 502 -21.71 -16.96 -22.87
CA TRP A 502 -20.78 -17.71 -23.73
C TRP A 502 -20.34 -16.89 -24.95
N HIS A 503 -19.07 -17.02 -25.33
CA HIS A 503 -18.47 -16.35 -26.49
C HIS A 503 -18.06 -17.33 -27.57
N ALA A 504 -18.38 -17.04 -28.83
CA ALA A 504 -17.88 -17.81 -29.97
C ALA A 504 -16.39 -17.47 -30.22
N VAL A 505 -15.53 -18.48 -30.26
CA VAL A 505 -14.07 -18.33 -30.43
C VAL A 505 -13.67 -18.45 -31.90
N THR A 506 -14.38 -19.27 -32.68
CA THR A 506 -14.16 -19.43 -34.13
C THR A 506 -15.42 -20.00 -34.77
N ASN A 507 -15.79 -19.50 -35.96
CA ASN A 507 -16.91 -19.98 -36.76
C ASN A 507 -16.42 -20.37 -38.16
N GLY A 508 -16.52 -21.67 -38.49
CA GLY A 508 -16.03 -22.19 -39.77
C GLY A 508 -16.92 -23.31 -40.29
N GLY A 509 -17.66 -23.01 -41.37
CA GLY A 509 -18.52 -23.98 -42.06
C GLY A 509 -19.55 -24.62 -41.13
N TRP A 510 -19.38 -25.91 -40.86
CA TRP A 510 -20.30 -26.73 -40.06
C TRP A 510 -19.91 -26.82 -38.57
N THR A 511 -18.89 -26.10 -38.10
CA THR A 511 -18.38 -26.17 -36.72
C THR A 511 -18.27 -24.79 -36.07
N VAL A 512 -18.71 -24.69 -34.81
CA VAL A 512 -18.61 -23.47 -33.99
C VAL A 512 -18.04 -23.81 -32.61
N ARG A 513 -17.06 -23.04 -32.15
CA ARG A 513 -16.44 -23.18 -30.83
C ARG A 513 -16.89 -22.08 -29.88
N TYR A 514 -17.22 -22.43 -28.65
CA TYR A 514 -17.68 -21.52 -27.60
C TYR A 514 -16.84 -21.65 -26.32
N ARG A 515 -16.72 -20.54 -25.57
CA ARG A 515 -16.10 -20.52 -24.23
C ARG A 515 -16.92 -19.69 -23.23
N LYS A 516 -16.99 -20.14 -21.98
CA LYS A 516 -17.46 -19.38 -20.80
C LYS A 516 -16.65 -19.87 -19.61
N PHE A 517 -15.75 -19.02 -19.11
CA PHE A 517 -14.84 -19.25 -17.96
C PHE A 517 -14.52 -20.73 -17.70
N GLY A 518 -13.46 -21.25 -18.34
CA GLY A 518 -13.06 -22.66 -18.27
C GLY A 518 -13.10 -23.39 -19.64
N PRO A 519 -13.23 -24.73 -19.66
CA PRO A 519 -12.92 -25.58 -20.82
C PRO A 519 -13.72 -25.24 -22.09
N MET A 520 -13.09 -25.47 -23.25
CA MET A 520 -13.64 -25.07 -24.56
C MET A 520 -14.71 -26.06 -25.03
N VAL A 521 -15.85 -25.54 -25.51
CA VAL A 521 -16.96 -26.34 -26.05
C VAL A 521 -16.95 -26.24 -27.57
N THR A 522 -16.91 -27.36 -28.27
CA THR A 522 -17.01 -27.40 -29.74
C THR A 522 -18.31 -28.05 -30.16
N VAL A 523 -19.07 -27.36 -31.02
CA VAL A 523 -20.32 -27.84 -31.62
C VAL A 523 -20.08 -28.08 -33.10
N THR A 524 -20.32 -29.30 -33.57
CA THR A 524 -20.11 -29.70 -34.97
C THR A 524 -21.39 -30.29 -35.55
N VAL A 525 -21.80 -29.85 -36.74
CA VAL A 525 -22.85 -30.50 -37.52
C VAL A 525 -22.26 -31.72 -38.20
N THR A 526 -22.78 -32.90 -37.86
CA THR A 526 -22.29 -34.17 -38.39
C THR A 526 -23.01 -34.59 -39.65
N SER A 527 -24.27 -34.18 -39.83
CA SER A 527 -25.01 -34.38 -41.08
C SER A 527 -26.15 -33.35 -41.24
N ALA A 528 -26.35 -32.89 -42.47
CA ALA A 528 -27.45 -32.00 -42.83
C ALA A 528 -27.91 -32.33 -44.25
N ASN A 529 -29.23 -32.45 -44.45
CA ASN A 529 -29.81 -32.64 -45.78
C ASN A 529 -30.50 -31.35 -46.22
N ILE A 530 -29.69 -30.35 -46.55
CA ILE A 530 -30.14 -29.01 -46.96
C ILE A 530 -29.42 -28.67 -48.26
N ALA A 531 -30.16 -28.29 -49.29
CA ALA A 531 -29.59 -27.86 -50.57
C ALA A 531 -28.71 -26.61 -50.37
N ALA A 532 -27.57 -26.53 -51.07
CA ALA A 532 -26.64 -25.41 -51.00
C ALA A 532 -27.37 -24.07 -51.24
N GLY A 533 -27.21 -23.11 -50.32
CA GLY A 533 -27.87 -21.81 -50.37
C GLY A 533 -29.33 -21.79 -49.89
N THR A 534 -29.87 -22.90 -49.39
CA THR A 534 -31.26 -22.99 -48.91
C THR A 534 -31.34 -22.99 -47.38
N TRP A 535 -32.34 -22.31 -46.82
CA TRP A 535 -32.50 -22.11 -45.38
C TRP A 535 -33.34 -23.24 -44.75
N ALA A 536 -32.91 -23.75 -43.59
CA ALA A 536 -33.55 -24.89 -42.93
C ALA A 536 -33.76 -24.67 -41.42
N ARG A 537 -34.83 -25.29 -40.91
CA ARG A 537 -35.26 -25.23 -39.50
C ARG A 537 -34.34 -26.09 -38.63
N CYS A 538 -33.90 -25.60 -37.48
CA CYS A 538 -33.15 -26.39 -36.49
C CYS A 538 -33.73 -26.16 -35.09
N GLY A 539 -34.04 -27.22 -34.36
CA GLY A 539 -34.36 -27.17 -32.93
C GLY A 539 -33.20 -27.74 -32.11
N TRP A 540 -33.03 -27.27 -30.87
CA TRP A 540 -32.03 -27.79 -29.93
C TRP A 540 -32.74 -28.58 -28.83
N GLY A 541 -32.22 -29.75 -28.49
CA GLY A 541 -32.54 -30.45 -27.24
C GLY A 541 -31.34 -30.37 -26.32
N LEU A 542 -31.48 -29.71 -25.16
CA LEU A 542 -30.52 -29.83 -24.08
C LEU A 542 -30.94 -30.98 -23.14
N PRO A 543 -29.98 -31.70 -22.52
CA PRO A 543 -30.29 -32.72 -21.52
C PRO A 543 -31.14 -32.16 -20.37
N ALA A 544 -31.99 -32.99 -19.78
CA ALA A 544 -32.84 -32.60 -18.65
C ALA A 544 -32.01 -31.99 -17.50
N GLY A 545 -32.40 -30.80 -17.04
CA GLY A 545 -31.78 -30.11 -15.90
C GLY A 545 -31.00 -28.83 -16.21
N HIS A 546 -30.81 -28.45 -17.48
CA HIS A 546 -30.09 -27.23 -17.85
C HIS A 546 -31.00 -26.22 -18.57
N ARG A 547 -31.38 -25.14 -17.88
CA ARG A 547 -32.05 -23.96 -18.46
C ARG A 547 -31.18 -22.72 -18.27
N PRO A 548 -30.93 -21.90 -19.31
CA PRO A 548 -30.31 -20.59 -19.12
C PRO A 548 -31.27 -19.67 -18.33
N PRO A 549 -30.82 -18.94 -17.30
CA PRO A 549 -31.64 -17.94 -16.63
C PRO A 549 -31.64 -16.62 -17.40
N ALA A 550 -32.84 -16.04 -17.53
CA ALA A 550 -33.21 -14.68 -17.95
C ALA A 550 -33.25 -14.33 -19.47
N ASP A 551 -34.49 -14.09 -19.90
CA ASP A 551 -35.01 -13.27 -21.00
C ASP A 551 -34.75 -13.62 -22.47
N ILE A 552 -35.66 -14.45 -23.01
CA ILE A 552 -36.32 -14.14 -24.29
C ILE A 552 -37.81 -13.94 -24.05
N VAL A 553 -38.18 -12.82 -23.43
CA VAL A 553 -39.58 -12.45 -23.18
C VAL A 553 -40.09 -11.69 -24.40
N GLY A 554 -40.80 -12.38 -25.29
CA GLY A 554 -41.44 -11.76 -26.47
C GLY A 554 -41.80 -12.70 -27.62
N ALA A 555 -41.46 -13.98 -27.58
CA ALA A 555 -41.85 -14.91 -28.64
C ALA A 555 -43.23 -15.53 -28.37
N ALA A 556 -44.11 -15.47 -29.39
CA ALA A 556 -45.37 -16.20 -29.38
C ALA A 556 -45.10 -17.71 -29.31
N TYR A 557 -45.53 -18.35 -28.22
CA TYR A 557 -45.53 -19.80 -28.06
C TYR A 557 -46.71 -20.40 -28.83
N GLY A 558 -46.46 -21.46 -29.59
CA GLY A 558 -47.52 -22.26 -30.19
C GLY A 558 -47.05 -23.71 -30.42
N PRO A 559 -47.88 -24.71 -30.11
CA PRO A 559 -47.52 -26.11 -30.30
C PRO A 559 -47.43 -26.44 -31.79
N ASP A 560 -46.51 -27.34 -32.14
CA ASP A 560 -46.55 -27.98 -33.46
C ASP A 560 -47.69 -29.01 -33.55
N ALA A 561 -47.88 -29.61 -34.73
CA ALA A 561 -48.97 -30.58 -34.98
C ALA A 561 -48.86 -31.87 -34.14
N ALA A 562 -47.77 -32.06 -33.39
CA ALA A 562 -47.56 -33.18 -32.47
C ALA A 562 -47.66 -32.76 -30.99
N GLY A 563 -47.98 -31.49 -30.69
CA GLY A 563 -48.20 -31.00 -29.33
C GLY A 563 -46.95 -30.51 -28.60
N ASN A 564 -45.81 -30.36 -29.28
CA ASN A 564 -44.58 -29.88 -28.65
C ASN A 564 -44.47 -28.36 -28.73
N ASN A 565 -44.05 -27.72 -27.63
CA ASN A 565 -43.80 -26.28 -27.59
C ASN A 565 -42.46 -25.93 -28.26
N VAL A 566 -42.47 -25.08 -29.29
CA VAL A 566 -41.26 -24.68 -30.03
C VAL A 566 -41.18 -23.16 -30.19
N CYS A 567 -40.00 -22.58 -29.99
CA CYS A 567 -39.69 -21.16 -30.28
C CYS A 567 -38.67 -21.04 -31.43
N ARG A 568 -38.73 -19.96 -32.23
CA ARG A 568 -37.82 -19.69 -33.37
C ARG A 568 -37.30 -18.26 -33.39
N TYR A 569 -36.04 -18.10 -33.78
CA TYR A 569 -35.36 -16.81 -33.95
C TYR A 569 -34.34 -16.85 -35.10
N THR A 570 -33.91 -15.66 -35.53
CA THR A 570 -32.83 -15.38 -36.51
C THR A 570 -31.72 -14.59 -35.81
N VAL A 571 -30.43 -14.88 -36.05
CA VAL A 571 -29.32 -14.06 -35.52
C VAL A 571 -28.92 -12.99 -36.54
N GLY A 572 -29.08 -11.71 -36.18
CA GLY A 572 -28.59 -10.59 -36.98
C GLY A 572 -27.07 -10.42 -36.91
N ALA A 573 -26.49 -9.64 -37.81
CA ALA A 573 -25.04 -9.34 -37.83
C ALA A 573 -24.53 -8.61 -36.57
N ASP A 574 -25.44 -8.16 -35.72
CA ASP A 574 -25.22 -7.55 -34.40
C ASP A 574 -25.41 -8.53 -33.23
N GLY A 575 -25.72 -9.81 -33.50
CA GLY A 575 -25.88 -10.85 -32.49
C GLY A 575 -27.25 -10.96 -31.82
N ARG A 576 -28.28 -10.20 -32.25
CA ARG A 576 -29.65 -10.28 -31.68
C ARG A 576 -30.54 -11.33 -32.35
N LEU A 577 -31.48 -11.91 -31.58
CA LEU A 577 -32.40 -12.98 -31.98
C LEU A 577 -33.82 -12.47 -32.31
N THR A 578 -34.31 -12.60 -33.56
CA THR A 578 -35.64 -12.08 -34.01
C THR A 578 -36.57 -13.17 -34.59
N ALA A 579 -37.86 -13.20 -34.21
CA ALA A 579 -38.81 -14.30 -34.51
C ALA A 579 -39.70 -14.09 -35.76
N HIS A 580 -39.95 -15.15 -36.57
CA HIS A 580 -40.85 -15.11 -37.75
C HIS A 580 -41.68 -16.41 -37.98
N ARG A 581 -42.83 -16.27 -38.68
CA ARG A 581 -43.90 -17.29 -38.85
C ARG A 581 -43.74 -18.21 -40.10
N TYR A 582 -44.47 -19.33 -40.05
CA TYR A 582 -44.49 -20.63 -40.77
C TYR A 582 -44.39 -20.77 -42.32
N GLY A 583 -43.91 -21.95 -42.76
CA GLY A 583 -44.07 -22.56 -44.11
C GLY A 583 -43.52 -24.01 -44.21
N SER A 584 -44.31 -24.98 -44.70
CA SER A 584 -44.25 -26.45 -44.48
C SER A 584 -43.22 -27.27 -45.29
N GLY A 585 -42.11 -27.67 -44.66
CA GLY A 585 -41.22 -28.73 -45.16
C GLY A 585 -40.30 -29.26 -44.07
N THR A 586 -40.08 -30.58 -44.02
CA THR A 586 -39.24 -31.26 -43.03
C THR A 586 -37.78 -31.26 -43.47
N THR A 587 -36.98 -30.41 -42.84
CA THR A 587 -35.50 -30.41 -42.91
C THR A 587 -34.97 -30.88 -41.55
N HIS A 588 -33.89 -31.68 -41.55
CA HIS A 588 -33.25 -32.16 -40.31
C HIS A 588 -31.73 -31.89 -40.31
N VAL A 589 -31.20 -31.58 -39.13
CA VAL A 589 -29.78 -31.33 -38.88
C VAL A 589 -29.37 -32.08 -37.61
N GLN A 590 -28.31 -32.88 -37.66
CA GLN A 590 -27.74 -33.56 -36.49
C GLN A 590 -26.47 -32.86 -36.01
N TRP A 591 -26.35 -32.73 -34.69
CA TRP A 591 -25.28 -32.00 -34.01
C TRP A 591 -24.56 -32.91 -33.03
N THR A 592 -23.25 -32.72 -32.89
CA THR A 592 -22.43 -33.32 -31.83
C THR A 592 -21.78 -32.20 -31.03
N VAL A 593 -21.88 -32.29 -29.70
CA VAL A 593 -21.25 -31.35 -28.75
C VAL A 593 -20.12 -32.07 -28.03
N THR A 594 -18.91 -31.52 -28.12
CA THR A 594 -17.72 -32.08 -27.45
C THR A 594 -17.15 -31.05 -26.49
N PHE A 595 -16.97 -31.47 -25.24
CA PHE A 595 -16.30 -30.68 -24.19
C PHE A 595 -14.82 -31.02 -24.21
N MET A 596 -13.96 -30.04 -24.49
CA MET A 596 -12.51 -30.22 -24.39
C MET A 596 -12.05 -29.72 -23.03
N VAL A 597 -11.78 -30.66 -22.13
CA VAL A 597 -11.15 -30.38 -20.84
C VAL A 597 -9.65 -30.23 -21.06
N ALA A 598 -9.04 -29.18 -20.53
CA ALA A 598 -7.59 -29.03 -20.49
C ALA A 598 -7.01 -29.90 -19.37
#